data_AF-A0ABD5SYQ9-F1
#
_entry.id   AF-A0ABD5SYQ9-F1
#
_cell.length_a   1.000
_cell.length_b   1.000
_cell.length_c   1.000
_cell.angle_alpha   90.00
_cell.angle_beta   90.00
_cell.angle_gamma   90.00
#
_symmetry.space_group_name_H-M   'P 1'
#
loop_
_entity.id
_entity.type
_entity.pdbx_description
1 polymer ?
#
loop_
_entity_poly.entity_id
_entity_poly.type
_entity_poly.pdbx_seq_one_letter_code
_entity_poly.pdbx_strand_id
1 'polypeptide(L)'
;MSFVLGRGGDREDGPVGRIGSYRALDGSDGAPLHLDLDGPHAMLLVGKRGYGKSYTMGVIAENLARSRGVAPVLVDPMGAFDTLAEPVDGEAVPASIVDEPTVTAASLDPRSWCELLGLSPERGAGSLLWRAAQDESTIEDMRAHVASADASSVAVR
;
A
#
# COMPACT_ATOMS: atom_id res chain seq x y z
N MET A 1 -29.33 0.66 16.66
CA MET A 1 -28.54 -0.55 16.36
C MET A 1 -27.46 -0.15 15.36
N SER A 2 -26.19 -0.36 15.66
CA SER A 2 -25.08 -0.14 14.74
C SER A 2 -24.70 -1.46 14.07
N PHE A 3 -24.37 -1.42 12.78
CA PHE A 3 -23.85 -2.58 12.06
C PHE A 3 -22.34 -2.43 11.87
N VAL A 4 -21.60 -3.51 12.12
CA VAL A 4 -20.14 -3.57 11.93
C VAL A 4 -19.83 -4.57 10.83
N LEU A 5 -19.44 -4.07 9.67
CA LEU A 5 -19.01 -4.89 8.54
C LEU A 5 -17.70 -5.60 8.88
N GLY A 6 -17.65 -6.91 8.63
CA GLY A 6 -16.45 -7.72 8.86
C GLY A 6 -16.32 -8.29 10.28
N ARG A 7 -17.22 -7.95 11.22
CA ARG A 7 -17.23 -8.50 12.58
C ARG A 7 -18.15 -9.72 12.69
N GLY A 8 -17.59 -10.85 13.13
CA GLY A 8 -18.34 -12.08 13.44
C GLY A 8 -19.05 -12.01 14.80
N GLY A 9 -20.09 -12.83 14.98
CA GLY A 9 -21.02 -12.74 16.11
C GLY A 9 -20.42 -12.96 17.51
N ASP A 10 -19.27 -13.61 17.62
CA ASP A 10 -18.63 -13.89 18.91
C ASP A 10 -17.72 -12.75 19.40
N ARG A 11 -17.45 -11.73 18.57
CA ARG A 11 -16.67 -10.54 18.95
C ARG A 11 -17.60 -9.37 19.18
N GLU A 12 -17.79 -8.99 20.43
CA GLU A 12 -18.60 -7.82 20.79
C GLU A 12 -17.77 -6.52 20.73
N ASP A 13 -16.47 -6.58 21.02
CA ASP A 13 -15.58 -5.42 21.17
C ASP A 13 -14.41 -5.40 20.16
N GLY A 14 -13.79 -4.23 20.03
CA GLY A 14 -12.61 -3.98 19.18
C GLY A 14 -12.73 -2.69 18.37
N PRO A 15 -11.61 -2.14 17.85
CA PRO A 15 -11.63 -0.90 17.06
C PRO A 15 -12.55 -1.01 15.85
N VAL A 16 -13.36 0.04 15.64
CA VAL A 16 -14.27 0.17 14.50
C VAL A 16 -14.15 1.57 13.90
N GLY A 17 -14.30 1.67 12.58
CA GLY A 17 -14.33 2.93 11.87
C GLY A 17 -15.70 3.21 11.27
N ARG A 18 -16.28 4.39 11.50
CA ARG A 18 -17.57 4.74 10.87
C ARG A 18 -17.35 5.06 9.39
N ILE A 19 -18.07 4.35 8.52
CA ILE A 19 -17.98 4.54 7.06
C ILE A 19 -19.27 5.11 6.44
N GLY A 20 -20.35 5.22 7.23
CA GLY A 20 -21.59 5.85 6.77
C GLY A 20 -22.82 5.43 7.56
N SER A 21 -23.95 5.33 6.85
CA SER A 21 -25.23 4.83 7.32
C SER A 21 -25.91 4.06 6.19
N TYR A 22 -26.77 3.10 6.54
CA TYR A 22 -27.71 2.55 5.56
C TYR A 22 -28.69 3.63 5.09
N ARG A 23 -29.18 3.51 3.87
CA ARG A 23 -30.30 4.32 3.37
C ARG A 23 -31.59 3.52 3.49
N ALA A 24 -32.60 4.09 4.14
CA ALA A 24 -33.93 3.51 4.18
C ALA A 24 -34.65 3.71 2.84
N LEU A 25 -35.79 3.01 2.63
CA LEU A 25 -36.54 3.06 1.37
C LEU A 25 -37.12 4.45 1.06
N ASP A 26 -37.35 5.25 2.09
CA ASP A 26 -37.81 6.64 1.98
C ASP A 26 -36.66 7.65 1.78
N GLY A 27 -35.42 7.17 1.68
CA GLY A 27 -34.22 7.99 1.51
C GLY A 27 -33.62 8.52 2.81
N SER A 28 -34.28 8.31 3.95
CA SER A 28 -33.75 8.70 5.26
C SER A 28 -32.51 7.87 5.66
N ASP A 29 -31.77 8.40 6.63
CA ASP A 29 -30.63 7.68 7.22
C ASP A 29 -31.14 6.57 8.14
N GLY A 30 -30.70 5.36 7.86
CA GLY A 30 -30.91 4.18 8.69
C GLY A 30 -29.78 3.98 9.71
N ALA A 31 -29.53 2.72 10.05
CA ALA A 31 -28.51 2.36 11.04
C ALA A 31 -27.10 2.84 10.63
N PRO A 32 -26.30 3.38 11.58
CA PRO A 32 -24.90 3.70 11.36
C PRO A 32 -24.10 2.45 10.94
N LEU A 33 -23.27 2.62 9.92
CA LEU A 33 -22.42 1.59 9.36
C LEU A 33 -20.96 1.81 9.76
N HIS A 34 -20.36 0.79 10.35
CA HIS A 34 -18.95 0.75 10.73
C HIS A 34 -18.23 -0.38 10.01
N LEU A 35 -16.92 -0.25 9.89
CA LEU A 35 -15.99 -1.27 9.45
C LEU A 35 -15.22 -1.79 10.67
N ASP A 36 -15.07 -3.11 10.78
CA ASP A 36 -14.16 -3.73 11.74
C ASP A 36 -12.70 -3.41 11.38
N LEU A 37 -11.94 -2.88 12.34
CA LEU A 37 -10.53 -2.54 12.15
C LEU A 37 -9.59 -3.47 12.93
N ASP A 38 -10.15 -4.49 13.59
CA ASP A 38 -9.44 -5.40 14.48
C ASP A 38 -9.01 -6.70 13.77
N GLY A 39 -9.75 -7.12 12.74
CA GLY A 39 -9.47 -8.29 11.92
C GLY A 39 -8.74 -7.96 10.59
N PRO A 40 -8.06 -8.96 10.00
CA PRO A 40 -7.53 -8.83 8.65
C PRO A 40 -8.67 -8.84 7.62
N HIS A 41 -8.69 -7.83 6.73
CA HIS A 41 -9.69 -7.71 5.68
C HIS A 41 -9.04 -7.66 4.30
N ALA A 42 -9.60 -8.41 3.34
CA ALA A 42 -9.34 -8.20 1.92
C ALA A 42 -10.56 -7.47 1.33
N MET A 43 -10.37 -6.22 0.89
CA MET A 43 -11.45 -5.36 0.41
C MET A 43 -11.20 -4.87 -1.01
N LEU A 44 -12.28 -4.70 -1.76
CA LEU A 44 -12.27 -4.11 -3.10
C LEU A 44 -13.30 -2.98 -3.18
N LEU A 45 -12.84 -1.77 -3.49
CA LEU A 45 -13.70 -0.61 -3.74
C LEU A 45 -13.91 -0.42 -5.24
N VAL A 46 -15.13 -0.66 -5.72
CA VAL A 46 -15.51 -0.48 -7.14
C VAL A 46 -16.59 0.58 -7.32
N GLY A 47 -16.64 1.16 -8.51
CA GLY A 47 -17.62 2.18 -8.87
C GLY A 47 -17.19 2.97 -10.10
N LYS A 48 -18.16 3.62 -10.75
CA LYS A 48 -17.90 4.50 -11.90
C LYS A 48 -16.97 5.66 -11.52
N ARG A 49 -16.38 6.33 -12.52
CA ARG A 49 -15.59 7.56 -12.29
C ARG A 49 -16.47 8.60 -11.60
N GLY A 50 -15.95 9.23 -10.55
CA GLY A 50 -16.67 10.26 -9.78
C GLY A 50 -17.68 9.74 -8.74
N TYR A 51 -17.83 8.42 -8.56
CA TYR A 51 -18.80 7.85 -7.59
C TYR A 51 -18.22 7.67 -6.18
N GLY A 52 -17.21 8.46 -5.83
CA GLY A 52 -16.70 8.50 -4.45
C GLY A 52 -15.77 7.36 -4.02
N LYS A 53 -15.14 6.60 -4.94
CA LYS A 53 -14.16 5.55 -4.55
C LYS A 53 -13.04 6.10 -3.66
N SER A 54 -12.36 7.16 -4.09
CA SER A 54 -11.30 7.82 -3.31
C SER A 54 -11.83 8.46 -2.04
N TYR A 55 -13.06 8.99 -2.07
CA TYR A 55 -13.72 9.51 -0.88
C TYR A 55 -13.92 8.41 0.17
N THR A 56 -14.46 7.25 -0.22
CA THR A 56 -14.62 6.10 0.68
C THR A 56 -13.27 5.62 1.22
N MET A 57 -12.23 5.57 0.39
CA MET A 57 -10.87 5.25 0.84
C MET A 57 -10.33 6.27 1.85
N GLY A 58 -10.57 7.57 1.63
CA GLY A 58 -10.20 8.63 2.57
C GLY A 58 -10.87 8.46 3.93
N VAL A 59 -12.19 8.19 3.95
CA VAL A 59 -12.92 7.89 5.20
C VAL A 59 -12.32 6.69 5.91
N ILE A 60 -11.96 5.63 5.19
CA ILE A 60 -11.30 4.45 5.79
C ILE A 60 -9.93 4.82 6.35
N ALA A 61 -9.11 5.55 5.58
CA ALA A 61 -7.77 5.97 5.98
C ALA A 61 -7.80 6.84 7.24
N GLU A 62 -8.73 7.78 7.34
CA GLU A 62 -8.93 8.62 8.52
C GLU A 62 -9.30 7.82 9.78
N ASN A 63 -10.24 6.87 9.64
CA ASN A 63 -10.64 6.01 10.75
C ASN A 63 -9.48 5.11 11.22
N LEU A 64 -8.71 4.56 10.26
CA LEU A 64 -7.53 3.76 10.57
C LEU A 64 -6.44 4.58 11.27
N ALA A 65 -6.15 5.80 10.79
CA ALA A 65 -5.15 6.67 11.38
C ALA A 65 -5.50 7.03 12.84
N ARG A 66 -6.79 7.25 13.13
CA ARG A 66 -7.28 7.58 14.49
C ARG A 66 -7.44 6.33 15.39
N SER A 67 -7.30 5.13 14.86
CA SER A 67 -7.48 3.89 15.62
C SER A 67 -6.21 3.47 16.34
N ARG A 68 -6.32 3.18 17.64
CA ARG A 68 -5.18 2.69 18.43
C ARG A 68 -4.90 1.22 18.10
N GLY A 69 -3.62 0.86 18.07
CA GLY A 69 -3.18 -0.53 17.87
C GLY A 69 -3.04 -0.96 16.40
N VAL A 70 -3.24 -0.04 15.45
CA VAL A 70 -3.00 -0.26 14.02
C VAL A 70 -1.97 0.74 13.49
N ALA A 71 -1.25 0.36 12.43
CA ALA A 71 -0.26 1.19 11.74
C ALA A 71 -0.56 1.18 10.23
N PRO A 72 -1.55 1.96 9.76
CA PRO A 72 -1.98 1.91 8.37
C PRO A 72 -0.93 2.51 7.42
N VAL A 73 -0.80 1.91 6.23
CA VAL A 73 -0.01 2.44 5.12
C VAL A 73 -0.94 2.61 3.92
N LEU A 74 -1.01 3.82 3.39
CA LEU A 74 -1.77 4.15 2.18
C LEU A 74 -0.79 4.40 1.04
N VAL A 75 -0.87 3.57 -0.01
CA VAL A 75 -0.11 3.78 -1.25
C VAL A 75 -0.99 4.56 -2.22
N ASP A 76 -0.59 5.79 -2.53
CA ASP A 76 -1.37 6.72 -3.35
C ASP A 76 -0.65 7.06 -4.67
N PRO A 77 -0.81 6.23 -5.70
CA PRO A 77 -0.17 6.48 -7.00
C PRO A 77 -0.78 7.66 -7.76
N MET A 78 -1.91 8.21 -7.31
CA MET A 78 -2.64 9.28 -8.00
C MET A 78 -2.52 10.64 -7.30
N GLY A 79 -1.89 10.70 -6.12
CA GLY A 79 -1.77 11.94 -5.31
C GLY A 79 -3.12 12.49 -4.86
N ALA A 80 -4.08 11.63 -4.53
CA ALA A 80 -5.40 12.02 -4.05
C ALA A 80 -5.46 12.31 -2.53
N PHE A 81 -4.41 11.97 -1.76
CA PHE A 81 -4.40 12.00 -0.29
C PHE A 81 -3.20 12.77 0.30
N ASP A 82 -2.52 13.60 -0.49
CA ASP A 82 -1.42 14.49 -0.05
C ASP A 82 -1.83 15.44 1.08
N THR A 83 -3.08 15.91 1.04
CA THR A 83 -3.70 16.81 2.02
C THR A 83 -4.31 16.08 3.22
N LEU A 84 -4.20 14.74 3.32
CA LEU A 84 -4.86 13.98 4.38
C LEU A 84 -4.40 14.39 5.79
N ALA A 85 -3.13 14.79 5.93
CA ALA A 85 -2.56 15.26 7.19
C ALA A 85 -2.86 16.74 7.49
N GLU A 86 -3.43 17.48 6.53
CA GLU A 86 -3.73 18.90 6.72
C GLU A 86 -4.92 19.07 7.67
N PRO A 87 -4.85 20.00 8.63
CA PRO A 87 -5.96 20.29 9.51
C PRO A 87 -7.07 20.99 8.71
N VAL A 88 -8.22 20.31 8.59
CA VAL A 88 -9.48 20.90 8.15
C VAL A 88 -10.41 20.94 9.36
N ASP A 89 -11.10 22.06 9.60
CA ASP A 89 -12.05 22.33 10.69
C ASP A 89 -12.34 21.11 11.62
N GLY A 90 -11.49 20.91 12.64
CA GLY A 90 -11.58 19.73 13.51
C GLY A 90 -10.23 19.20 13.99
N GLU A 91 -10.24 17.93 14.40
CA GLU A 91 -9.04 17.21 14.86
C GLU A 91 -8.24 16.69 13.67
N ALA A 92 -6.97 17.10 13.59
CA ALA A 92 -6.05 16.68 12.54
C ALA A 92 -5.97 15.15 12.45
N VAL A 93 -5.87 14.63 11.23
CA VAL A 93 -5.64 13.20 11.00
C VAL A 93 -4.17 12.92 11.35
N PRO A 94 -3.87 11.96 12.24
CA PRO A 94 -2.49 11.62 12.58
C PRO A 94 -1.84 10.80 11.45
N ALA A 95 -1.46 11.48 10.38
CA ALA A 95 -0.84 10.91 9.19
C ALA A 95 0.49 11.59 8.88
N SER A 96 1.43 10.83 8.35
CA SER A 96 2.69 11.33 7.80
C SER A 96 2.71 11.09 6.29
N ILE A 97 2.92 12.15 5.51
CA ILE A 97 3.06 12.05 4.07
C ILE A 97 4.52 11.75 3.73
N VAL A 98 4.73 10.77 2.85
CA VAL A 98 6.05 10.40 2.32
C VAL A 98 6.00 10.59 0.81
N ASP A 99 6.56 11.71 0.33
CA ASP A 99 6.50 12.09 -1.08
C ASP A 99 7.40 11.21 -1.96
N GLU A 100 8.52 10.75 -1.41
CA GLU A 100 9.51 9.91 -2.09
C GLU A 100 9.67 8.55 -1.37
N PRO A 101 8.65 7.66 -1.43
CA PRO A 101 8.73 6.36 -0.78
C PRO A 101 9.87 5.55 -1.41
N THR A 102 10.87 5.23 -0.59
CA THR A 102 12.07 4.52 -1.02
C THR A 102 12.12 3.15 -0.36
N VAL A 103 12.57 2.15 -1.12
CA VAL A 103 12.83 0.80 -0.63
C VAL A 103 14.32 0.49 -0.79
N THR A 104 14.93 -0.09 0.24
CA THR A 104 16.35 -0.48 0.21
C THR A 104 16.58 -1.56 -0.84
N ALA A 105 17.69 -1.50 -1.59
CA ALA A 105 17.97 -2.50 -2.62
C ALA A 105 18.06 -3.94 -2.07
N ALA A 106 18.56 -4.07 -0.83
CA ALA A 106 18.65 -5.33 -0.10
C ALA A 106 17.30 -5.92 0.35
N SER A 107 16.16 -5.25 0.10
CA SER A 107 14.84 -5.83 0.41
C SER A 107 14.42 -6.91 -0.58
N LEU A 108 15.03 -6.91 -1.77
CA LEU A 108 14.82 -7.91 -2.81
C LEU A 108 16.01 -8.87 -2.78
N ASP A 109 15.72 -10.16 -2.73
CA ASP A 109 16.76 -11.16 -2.93
C ASP A 109 17.24 -11.17 -4.40
N PRO A 110 18.41 -11.76 -4.69
CA PRO A 110 18.97 -11.77 -6.05
C PRO A 110 18.04 -12.34 -7.14
N ARG A 111 17.17 -13.30 -6.78
CA ARG A 111 16.20 -13.86 -7.72
C ARG A 111 15.11 -12.84 -8.03
N SER A 112 14.55 -12.20 -6.99
CA SER A 112 13.53 -11.16 -7.15
C SER A 112 14.03 -9.99 -8.00
N TRP A 113 15.31 -9.61 -7.88
CA TRP A 113 15.93 -8.63 -8.79
C TRP A 113 15.93 -9.08 -10.26
N CYS A 114 16.28 -10.34 -10.52
CA CYS A 114 16.24 -10.89 -11.87
C CYS A 114 14.82 -10.91 -12.43
N GLU A 115 13.84 -11.35 -11.63
CA GLU A 115 12.43 -11.40 -12.01
C GLU A 115 11.87 -9.99 -12.30
N LEU A 116 12.20 -8.99 -11.46
CA LEU A 116 11.78 -7.60 -11.62
C LEU A 116 12.22 -7.00 -12.96
N LEU A 117 13.42 -7.36 -13.44
CA LEU A 117 13.95 -6.88 -14.73
C LEU A 117 13.68 -7.83 -15.89
N GLY A 118 12.93 -8.91 -15.68
CA GLY A 118 12.62 -9.91 -16.70
C GLY A 118 13.85 -10.68 -17.19
N LEU A 119 14.87 -10.83 -16.35
CA LEU A 119 16.11 -11.54 -16.67
C LEU A 119 16.08 -12.98 -16.14
N SER A 120 16.58 -13.91 -16.94
CA SER A 120 16.84 -15.27 -16.48
C SER A 120 18.18 -15.34 -15.73
N PRO A 121 18.21 -15.83 -14.47
CA PRO A 121 19.46 -16.00 -13.71
C PRO A 121 20.50 -16.90 -14.40
N GLU A 122 20.05 -17.79 -15.29
CA GLU A 122 20.90 -18.73 -16.03
C GLU A 122 21.57 -18.11 -17.27
N ARG A 123 21.18 -16.90 -17.66
CA ARG A 123 21.74 -16.17 -18.79
C ARG A 123 22.75 -15.13 -18.31
N GLY A 124 23.69 -14.74 -19.17
CA GLY A 124 24.80 -13.84 -18.81
C GLY A 124 24.37 -12.62 -18.00
N ALA A 125 23.44 -11.80 -18.53
CA ALA A 125 22.94 -10.60 -17.86
C ALA A 125 22.28 -10.88 -16.49
N GLY A 126 21.45 -11.94 -16.39
CA GLY A 126 20.82 -12.30 -15.13
C GLY A 126 21.82 -12.86 -14.12
N SER A 127 22.81 -13.65 -14.55
CA SER A 127 23.87 -14.17 -13.68
C SER A 127 24.79 -13.06 -13.13
N LEU A 128 24.94 -11.96 -13.88
CA LEU A 128 25.71 -10.80 -13.48
C LEU A 128 24.92 -9.94 -12.48
N LEU A 129 23.64 -9.68 -12.78
CA LEU A 129 22.75 -8.99 -11.84
C LEU A 129 22.59 -9.76 -10.53
N TRP A 130 22.47 -11.09 -10.60
CA TRP A 130 22.39 -11.94 -9.42
C TRP A 130 23.57 -11.73 -8.48
N ARG A 131 24.80 -11.73 -9.02
CA ARG A 131 26.01 -11.51 -8.24
C ARG A 131 26.07 -10.11 -7.64
N ALA A 132 25.75 -9.09 -8.45
CA ALA A 132 25.66 -7.71 -7.96
C ALA A 132 24.65 -7.58 -6.80
N ALA A 133 23.46 -8.17 -6.92
CA ALA A 133 22.43 -8.16 -5.87
C ALA A 133 22.79 -9.01 -4.64
N GLN A 134 23.70 -9.98 -4.79
CA GLN A 134 24.17 -10.82 -3.69
C GLN A 134 25.28 -10.14 -2.88
N ASP A 135 26.16 -9.43 -3.57
CA ASP A 135 27.37 -8.86 -2.97
C ASP A 135 27.15 -7.41 -2.48
N GLU A 136 26.19 -6.69 -3.07
CA GLU A 136 25.98 -5.27 -2.83
C GLU A 136 24.61 -4.97 -2.19
N SER A 137 24.54 -3.88 -1.42
CA SER A 137 23.32 -3.49 -0.68
C SER A 137 22.64 -2.23 -1.21
N THR A 138 23.24 -1.55 -2.20
CA THR A 138 22.72 -0.33 -2.83
C THR A 138 22.62 -0.50 -4.34
N ILE A 139 21.69 0.22 -4.98
CA ILE A 139 21.57 0.22 -6.45
C ILE A 139 22.84 0.81 -7.08
N GLU A 140 23.48 1.79 -6.44
CA GLU A 140 24.70 2.41 -6.95
C GLU A 140 25.85 1.39 -7.01
N ASP A 141 26.09 0.66 -5.94
CA ASP A 141 27.14 -0.37 -5.87
C ASP A 141 26.83 -1.53 -6.82
N MET A 142 25.58 -1.97 -6.91
CA MET A 142 25.14 -2.97 -7.89
C MET A 142 25.47 -2.53 -9.33
N ARG A 143 25.22 -1.25 -9.66
CA ARG A 143 25.54 -0.69 -10.98
C ARG A 143 27.05 -0.64 -11.22
N ALA A 144 27.84 -0.26 -10.21
CA ALA A 144 29.29 -0.26 -10.28
C ALA A 144 29.84 -1.69 -10.50
N HIS A 145 29.31 -2.67 -9.78
CA HIS A 145 29.66 -4.08 -9.93
C HIS A 145 29.41 -4.56 -11.36
N VAL A 146 28.20 -4.32 -11.91
CA VAL A 146 27.85 -4.66 -13.28
C VAL A 146 28.76 -3.97 -14.30
N ALA A 147 29.06 -2.68 -14.11
CA ALA A 147 29.92 -1.91 -15.01
C ALA A 147 31.38 -2.37 -14.98
N SER A 148 31.85 -2.90 -13.84
CA SER A 148 33.20 -3.43 -13.68
C SER A 148 33.40 -4.82 -14.30
N ALA A 149 32.31 -5.52 -14.61
CA ALA A 149 32.38 -6.83 -15.21
C ALA A 149 32.80 -6.71 -16.69
N ASP A 150 34.02 -7.16 -16.99
CA ASP A 150 34.51 -7.30 -18.37
C ASP A 150 33.67 -8.33 -19.13
N ALA A 151 32.64 -7.86 -19.83
CA ALA A 151 31.91 -8.65 -20.82
C ALA A 151 32.55 -8.40 -22.19
N SER A 152 33.10 -9.45 -22.80
CA SER A 152 33.47 -9.36 -24.21
C SER A 152 32.21 -9.03 -25.03
N SER A 153 32.34 -8.14 -26.02
CA SER A 153 31.24 -7.69 -26.91
C SER A 153 30.60 -8.81 -27.76
N VAL A 154 30.98 -10.06 -27.53
CA VAL A 154 30.58 -11.26 -28.29
C VAL A 154 29.16 -11.73 -27.94
N ALA A 155 28.53 -11.16 -26.90
CA ALA A 155 27.18 -11.53 -26.45
C ALA A 155 26.06 -10.55 -26.89
N VAL A 156 26.29 -9.73 -27.92
CA VAL A 156 25.21 -8.99 -28.58
C VAL A 156 24.70 -9.83 -29.74
N ARG A 157 23.58 -10.53 -29.53
CA ARG A 157 22.83 -11.18 -30.60
C ARG A 157 21.34 -10.94 -30.42
#